data_AF-A0A8D1YRX6-F1
#
_entry.id   AF-A0A8D1YRX6-F1
#
_cell.length_a   1.000
_cell.length_b   1.000
_cell.length_c   1.000
_cell.angle_alpha   90.00
_cell.angle_beta   90.00
_cell.angle_gamma   90.00
#
_symmetry.space_group_name_H-M   'P 1'
#
loop_
_entity.id
_entity.type
_entity.pdbx_description
1 polymer ?
#
loop_
_entity_poly.entity_id
_entity_poly.type
_entity_poly.pdbx_seq_one_letter_code
_entity_poly.pdbx_strand_id
1 'polypeptide(L)'
;MGGGDLNLKKSWHPQTLRNVEKVWKAEQKHEAERKKIEELQRELREERAREEMQRYAEDVGAVKKKEEKLDWMYQGPGGMVNRDEYLLGRPIDKYVFEKMEEKEAGCSSETGLLPGSIFAPSGANSLLDMASKIREDPLFIIRKKEEEKKREVLNNPVKMKKIKELLQMSLVKKEKKKKKEKKKKHKKHKHRGSSSDRCSSEDERGRGRSQKKLANSSPVLAKVPGYGLQLRNSDRSQ
;
A
#
# COMPACT_ATOMS: atom_id res chain seq x y z
N MET A 1 -9.92 25.15 53.74
CA MET A 1 -8.78 24.42 53.14
C MET A 1 -9.29 23.59 51.96
N GLY A 2 -9.09 24.05 50.72
CA GLY A 2 -9.57 23.34 49.53
C GLY A 2 -8.56 22.29 49.06
N GLY A 3 -8.59 21.10 49.66
CA GLY A 3 -7.73 19.97 49.30
C GLY A 3 -8.32 19.12 48.18
N GLY A 4 -8.26 19.60 46.93
CA GLY A 4 -8.55 18.76 45.77
C GLY A 4 -7.37 17.83 45.46
N ASP A 5 -7.64 16.57 45.11
CA ASP A 5 -6.62 15.58 44.75
C ASP A 5 -5.70 16.11 43.63
N LEU A 6 -4.41 16.21 43.95
CA LEU A 6 -3.38 16.73 43.05
C LEU A 6 -3.22 15.85 41.79
N ASN A 7 -3.61 14.58 41.86
CA ASN A 7 -3.51 13.65 40.74
C ASN A 7 -4.51 13.97 39.62
N LEU A 8 -5.69 14.49 39.95
CA LEU A 8 -6.69 14.95 38.96
C LEU A 8 -6.16 16.10 38.09
N LYS A 9 -5.15 16.83 38.56
CA LYS A 9 -4.47 17.89 37.78
C LYS A 9 -3.41 17.33 36.82
N LYS A 10 -3.12 16.02 36.87
CA LYS A 10 -2.12 15.37 36.02
C LYS A 10 -2.75 14.87 34.73
N SER A 11 -2.06 15.09 33.61
CA SER A 11 -2.51 14.69 32.28
C SER A 11 -2.54 13.18 32.06
N TRP A 12 -1.81 12.40 32.86
CA TRP A 12 -1.74 10.94 32.76
C TRP A 12 -2.76 10.22 33.64
N HIS A 13 -3.46 10.92 34.55
CA HIS A 13 -4.36 10.30 35.50
C HIS A 13 -5.64 9.79 34.77
N PRO A 14 -6.02 8.51 34.90
CA PRO A 14 -7.06 7.90 34.07
C PRO A 14 -8.45 8.47 34.32
N GLN A 15 -8.73 8.96 35.53
CA GLN A 15 -10.04 9.48 35.92
C GLN A 15 -10.28 10.94 35.46
N THR A 16 -9.27 11.59 34.86
CA THR A 16 -9.45 12.91 34.26
C THR A 16 -10.42 12.79 33.07
N LEU A 17 -11.43 13.67 32.98
CA LEU A 17 -12.46 13.65 31.93
C LEU A 17 -11.91 13.45 30.51
N ARG A 18 -10.77 14.09 30.20
CA ARG A 18 -10.08 13.95 28.89
C ARG A 18 -9.61 12.52 28.60
N ASN A 19 -9.12 11.82 29.61
CA ASN A 19 -8.63 10.45 29.47
C ASN A 19 -9.79 9.45 29.43
N VAL A 20 -10.82 9.67 30.25
CA VAL A 20 -12.08 8.91 30.17
C VAL A 20 -12.69 9.03 28.78
N GLU A 21 -12.79 10.25 28.22
CA GLU A 21 -13.30 10.47 26.87
C GLU A 21 -12.43 9.79 25.79
N LYS A 22 -11.10 9.80 25.97
CA LYS A 22 -10.18 9.14 25.03
C LYS A 22 -10.35 7.63 25.05
N VAL A 23 -10.50 7.03 26.23
CA VAL A 23 -10.76 5.60 26.40
C VAL A 23 -12.11 5.24 25.78
N TRP A 24 -13.16 6.01 26.10
CA TRP A 24 -14.50 5.80 25.53
C TRP A 24 -14.50 5.85 23.99
N LYS A 25 -13.80 6.81 23.38
CA LYS A 25 -13.64 6.87 21.92
C LYS A 25 -12.89 5.67 21.35
N ALA A 26 -11.92 5.13 22.08
CA ALA A 26 -11.19 3.94 21.65
C ALA A 26 -12.08 2.69 21.76
N GLU A 27 -12.83 2.55 22.86
CA GLU A 27 -13.80 1.46 23.06
C GLU A 27 -14.89 1.49 22.00
N GLN A 28 -15.46 2.65 21.68
CA GLN A 28 -16.46 2.79 20.63
C GLN A 28 -15.94 2.35 19.25
N LYS A 29 -14.71 2.72 18.90
CA LYS A 29 -14.09 2.28 17.64
C LYS A 29 -13.85 0.78 17.63
N HIS A 30 -13.33 0.24 18.73
CA HIS A 30 -13.09 -1.19 18.86
C HIS A 30 -14.39 -1.99 18.77
N GLU A 31 -15.46 -1.52 19.40
CA GLU A 31 -16.78 -2.16 19.32
C GLU A 31 -17.33 -2.16 17.89
N ALA A 32 -17.19 -1.05 17.16
CA ALA A 32 -17.57 -0.99 15.75
C ALA A 32 -16.74 -1.94 14.87
N GLU A 33 -15.44 -2.04 15.11
CA GLU A 33 -14.55 -2.99 14.42
C GLU A 33 -14.94 -4.44 14.73
N ARG A 34 -15.21 -4.77 16.00
CA ARG A 34 -15.66 -6.11 16.41
C ARG A 34 -16.95 -6.52 15.74
N LYS A 35 -17.95 -5.63 15.71
CA LYS A 35 -19.24 -5.90 15.04
C LYS A 35 -19.06 -6.16 13.54
N LYS A 36 -18.18 -5.38 12.89
CA LYS A 36 -17.86 -5.60 11.48
C LYS A 36 -17.15 -6.93 11.23
N ILE A 37 -16.25 -7.33 12.13
CA ILE A 37 -15.58 -8.63 12.05
C ILE A 37 -16.57 -9.76 12.28
N GLU A 38 -17.48 -9.62 13.25
CA GLU A 38 -18.51 -10.63 13.53
C GLU A 38 -19.48 -10.81 12.36
N GLU A 39 -19.89 -9.73 11.71
CA GLU A 39 -20.71 -9.78 10.50
C GLU A 39 -20.00 -10.53 9.36
N LEU A 40 -18.73 -10.23 9.11
CA LEU A 40 -17.92 -10.96 8.12
C LEU A 40 -17.74 -12.44 8.49
N GLN A 41 -17.55 -12.74 9.78
CA GLN A 41 -17.47 -14.12 10.25
C GLN A 41 -18.79 -14.87 10.09
N ARG A 42 -19.92 -14.19 10.26
CA ARG A 42 -21.25 -14.75 10.01
C ARG A 42 -21.44 -15.04 8.53
N GLU A 43 -21.11 -14.10 7.66
CA GLU A 43 -21.19 -14.28 6.20
C GLU A 43 -20.34 -15.47 5.75
N LEU A 44 -19.09 -15.57 6.23
CA LEU A 44 -18.20 -16.69 5.90
C LEU A 44 -18.74 -18.04 6.41
N ARG A 45 -19.43 -18.03 7.55
CA ARG A 45 -20.05 -19.25 8.11
C ARG A 45 -21.28 -19.65 7.29
N GLU A 46 -22.07 -18.70 6.84
CA GLU A 46 -23.22 -18.93 5.96
C GLU A 46 -22.78 -19.42 4.58
N GLU A 47 -21.72 -18.84 4.01
CA GLU A 47 -21.10 -19.29 2.76
C GLU A 47 -20.61 -20.73 2.89
N ARG A 48 -19.85 -21.04 3.96
CA ARG A 48 -19.40 -22.41 4.23
C ARG A 48 -20.56 -23.39 4.40
N ALA A 49 -21.60 -23.03 5.14
CA ALA A 49 -22.77 -23.89 5.31
C ALA A 49 -23.48 -24.16 3.97
N ARG A 50 -23.55 -23.15 3.11
CA ARG A 50 -24.13 -23.28 1.76
C ARG A 50 -23.28 -24.15 0.84
N GLU A 51 -21.97 -24.02 0.94
CA GLU A 51 -21.01 -24.85 0.21
C GLU A 51 -21.03 -26.30 0.72
N GLU A 52 -21.11 -26.52 2.03
CA GLU A 52 -21.25 -27.85 2.64
C GLU A 52 -22.53 -28.55 2.19
N MET A 53 -23.65 -27.83 2.12
CA MET A 53 -24.91 -28.36 1.58
C MET A 53 -24.80 -28.74 0.09
N GLN A 54 -24.12 -27.92 -0.71
CA GLN A 54 -23.88 -28.22 -2.13
C GLN A 54 -22.95 -29.42 -2.30
N ARG A 55 -21.83 -29.44 -1.57
CA ARG A 55 -20.88 -30.56 -1.54
C ARG A 55 -21.54 -31.85 -1.10
N TYR A 56 -22.41 -31.81 -0.09
CA TYR A 56 -23.18 -32.98 0.33
C TYR A 56 -24.13 -33.47 -0.77
N ALA A 57 -24.81 -32.58 -1.49
CA ALA A 57 -25.66 -32.95 -2.62
C ALA A 57 -24.87 -33.56 -3.79
N GLU A 58 -23.65 -33.08 -4.04
CA GLU A 58 -22.71 -33.65 -5.02
C GLU A 58 -22.19 -35.03 -4.58
N ASP A 59 -21.81 -35.18 -3.31
CA ASP A 59 -21.32 -36.44 -2.73
C ASP A 59 -22.40 -37.53 -2.73
N VAL A 60 -23.67 -37.14 -2.50
CA VAL A 60 -24.85 -38.03 -2.61
C VAL A 60 -25.23 -38.29 -4.08
N GLY A 61 -24.66 -37.56 -5.03
CA GLY A 61 -24.88 -37.75 -6.47
C GLY A 61 -26.21 -37.20 -6.99
N ALA A 62 -26.92 -36.38 -6.19
CA ALA A 62 -28.17 -35.74 -6.60
C ALA A 62 -27.94 -34.59 -7.60
N VAL A 63 -26.74 -34.01 -7.63
CA VAL A 63 -26.35 -32.90 -8.52
C VAL A 63 -25.01 -33.23 -9.20
N LYS A 64 -24.91 -33.01 -10.51
CA LYS A 64 -23.65 -33.13 -11.27
C LYS A 64 -22.69 -32.03 -10.83
N LYS A 65 -21.44 -32.37 -10.52
CA LYS A 65 -20.38 -31.41 -10.15
C LYS A 65 -20.36 -30.25 -11.14
N LYS A 66 -20.54 -29.03 -10.65
CA LYS A 66 -20.34 -27.83 -11.48
C LYS A 66 -18.85 -27.75 -11.80
N GLU A 67 -18.50 -27.74 -13.09
CA GLU A 67 -17.11 -27.47 -13.48
C GLU A 67 -16.73 -26.09 -12.95
N GLU A 68 -15.73 -26.04 -12.07
CA GLU A 68 -15.19 -24.83 -11.43
C GLU A 68 -14.42 -24.00 -12.46
N LYS A 69 -15.09 -23.52 -13.50
CA LYS A 69 -14.43 -23.08 -14.73
C LYS A 69 -14.86 -21.69 -15.13
N LEU A 70 -14.14 -20.71 -14.57
CA LEU A 70 -13.83 -19.44 -15.24
C LEU A 70 -15.02 -18.61 -15.77
N ASP A 71 -16.23 -18.80 -15.25
CA ASP A 71 -17.40 -17.99 -15.65
C ASP A 71 -17.13 -16.50 -15.45
N TRP A 72 -16.51 -16.11 -14.32
CA TRP A 72 -16.14 -14.71 -14.08
C TRP A 72 -15.14 -14.13 -15.11
N MET A 73 -14.36 -14.98 -15.79
CA MET A 73 -13.38 -14.57 -16.81
C MET A 73 -13.99 -14.55 -18.22
N TYR A 74 -14.94 -15.44 -18.51
CA TYR A 74 -15.64 -15.50 -19.79
C TYR A 74 -16.91 -14.64 -19.83
N GLN A 75 -17.38 -14.19 -18.68
CA GLN A 75 -18.45 -13.20 -18.54
C GLN A 75 -17.89 -11.78 -18.71
N GLY A 76 -17.41 -11.49 -19.92
CA GLY A 76 -17.02 -10.14 -20.31
C GLY A 76 -18.20 -9.15 -20.25
N PRO A 77 -18.02 -7.88 -20.65
CA PRO A 77 -19.09 -6.85 -20.60
C PRO A 77 -20.38 -7.15 -21.40
N GLY A 78 -20.44 -8.28 -22.09
CA GLY A 78 -21.65 -8.84 -22.73
C GLY A 78 -22.33 -9.97 -21.94
N GLY A 79 -21.88 -10.25 -20.73
CA GLY A 79 -22.33 -11.33 -19.84
C GLY A 79 -23.76 -11.24 -19.33
N MET A 80 -24.52 -10.20 -19.73
CA MET A 80 -25.95 -10.09 -19.48
C MET A 80 -26.79 -10.93 -20.46
N VAL A 81 -26.17 -11.50 -21.48
CA VAL A 81 -26.84 -12.29 -22.51
C VAL A 81 -26.62 -13.77 -22.19
N ASN A 82 -27.64 -14.42 -21.58
CA ASN A 82 -27.62 -15.86 -21.30
C ASN A 82 -27.61 -16.64 -22.62
N ARG A 83 -26.41 -16.93 -23.12
CA ARG A 83 -26.18 -17.59 -24.40
C ARG A 83 -26.82 -18.98 -24.48
N ASP A 84 -26.85 -19.68 -23.35
CA ASP A 84 -27.40 -21.03 -23.26
C ASP A 84 -28.92 -21.05 -23.42
N GLU A 85 -29.62 -19.99 -23.01
CA GLU A 85 -31.07 -19.88 -23.18
C GLU A 85 -31.48 -19.67 -24.65
N TYR A 86 -30.66 -18.96 -25.43
CA TYR A 86 -30.88 -18.80 -26.88
C TYR A 86 -30.60 -20.06 -27.66
N LEU A 87 -29.59 -20.85 -27.23
CA LEU A 87 -29.33 -22.16 -27.82
C LEU A 87 -30.49 -23.15 -27.58
N LEU A 88 -31.23 -22.98 -26.49
CA LEU A 88 -32.40 -23.77 -26.13
C LEU A 88 -33.72 -23.26 -26.75
N GLY A 89 -33.64 -22.29 -27.67
CA GLY A 89 -34.79 -21.87 -28.48
C GLY A 89 -35.64 -20.74 -27.90
N ARG A 90 -35.17 -20.03 -26.86
CA ARG A 90 -35.82 -18.75 -26.49
C ARG A 90 -35.62 -17.71 -27.60
N PRO A 91 -36.65 -16.91 -27.93
CA PRO A 91 -36.54 -15.86 -28.92
C PRO A 91 -35.46 -14.86 -28.50
N ILE A 92 -34.59 -14.52 -29.46
CA ILE A 92 -33.45 -13.62 -29.26
C ILE A 92 -33.97 -12.21 -28.93
N ASP A 93 -33.49 -11.63 -27.82
CA ASP A 93 -33.87 -10.27 -27.44
C ASP A 93 -33.28 -9.24 -28.41
N LYS A 94 -33.98 -8.14 -28.65
CA LYS A 94 -33.61 -7.10 -29.61
C LYS A 94 -32.24 -6.47 -29.30
N TYR A 95 -31.84 -6.50 -28.03
CA TYR A 95 -30.51 -6.09 -27.56
C TYR A 95 -29.35 -6.90 -28.16
N VAL A 96 -29.57 -8.18 -28.50
CA VAL A 96 -28.56 -9.02 -29.15
C VAL A 96 -28.45 -8.65 -30.63
N PHE A 97 -29.58 -8.35 -31.27
CA PHE A 97 -29.62 -7.88 -32.65
C PHE A 97 -28.97 -6.51 -32.79
N GLU A 98 -29.29 -5.54 -31.93
CA GLU A 98 -28.69 -4.20 -31.96
C GLU A 98 -27.16 -4.25 -31.82
N LYS A 99 -26.65 -5.14 -30.95
CA LYS A 99 -25.19 -5.32 -30.74
C LYS A 99 -24.50 -6.16 -31.82
N MET A 100 -25.25 -6.94 -32.59
CA MET A 100 -24.73 -7.73 -33.73
C MET A 100 -24.82 -6.92 -35.03
N GLU A 101 -25.86 -6.10 -35.18
CA GLU A 101 -26.02 -5.09 -36.24
C GLU A 101 -24.98 -3.98 -36.10
N GLU A 102 -24.63 -3.57 -34.88
CA GLU A 102 -23.49 -2.69 -34.60
C GLU A 102 -22.13 -3.36 -34.91
N LYS A 103 -22.09 -4.69 -35.05
CA LYS A 103 -20.90 -5.44 -35.50
C LYS A 103 -20.88 -5.70 -37.02
N GLU A 104 -22.03 -5.85 -37.68
CA GLU A 104 -22.14 -5.97 -39.15
C GLU A 104 -22.15 -4.62 -39.86
N ALA A 105 -22.65 -3.57 -39.21
CA ALA A 105 -22.27 -2.19 -39.49
C ALA A 105 -20.84 -2.02 -38.97
N GLY A 106 -19.88 -2.54 -39.72
CA GLY A 106 -18.49 -2.64 -39.31
C GLY A 106 -18.00 -1.36 -38.64
N CYS A 107 -17.11 -1.55 -37.65
CA CYS A 107 -16.21 -0.59 -37.01
C CYS A 107 -15.53 0.34 -38.04
N SER A 108 -16.32 1.22 -38.62
CA SER A 108 -16.04 2.04 -39.81
C SER A 108 -16.83 3.35 -39.70
N SER A 109 -18.00 3.36 -39.05
CA SER A 109 -18.80 4.57 -38.87
C SER A 109 -18.29 5.52 -37.78
N GLU A 110 -17.73 4.99 -36.69
CA GLU A 110 -17.22 5.81 -35.58
C GLU A 110 -15.78 6.32 -35.80
N THR A 111 -15.05 5.69 -36.73
CA THR A 111 -13.66 6.06 -37.06
C THR A 111 -13.47 6.50 -38.52
N GLY A 112 -14.48 6.38 -39.38
CA GLY A 112 -14.46 6.80 -40.79
C GLY A 112 -13.46 6.08 -41.70
N LEU A 113 -12.86 4.96 -41.27
CA LEU A 113 -11.76 4.32 -41.98
C LEU A 113 -12.03 2.85 -42.32
N LEU A 114 -11.58 2.45 -43.51
CA LEU A 114 -11.72 1.12 -44.07
C LEU A 114 -11.00 0.05 -43.22
N PRO A 115 -11.55 -1.18 -43.12
CA PRO A 115 -10.90 -2.31 -42.47
C PRO A 115 -9.55 -2.60 -43.13
N GLY A 116 -8.47 -2.43 -42.37
CA GLY A 116 -7.08 -2.49 -42.85
C GLY A 116 -6.27 -1.22 -42.51
N SER A 117 -6.92 -0.08 -42.32
CA SER A 117 -6.25 1.18 -41.95
C SER A 117 -5.78 1.22 -40.49
N ILE A 118 -6.23 0.31 -39.63
CA ILE A 118 -5.85 0.23 -38.21
C ILE A 118 -4.38 -0.20 -38.06
N PHE A 119 -3.84 -0.96 -39.03
CA PHE A 119 -2.45 -1.43 -39.03
C PHE A 119 -1.48 -0.47 -39.78
N ALA A 120 -1.99 0.59 -40.40
CA ALA A 120 -1.16 1.59 -41.04
C ALA A 120 -0.60 2.57 -39.98
N PRO A 121 0.74 2.71 -39.83
CA PRO A 121 1.33 3.55 -38.79
C PRO A 121 1.15 5.06 -39.00
N SER A 122 0.53 5.47 -40.12
CA SER A 122 0.35 6.86 -40.52
C SER A 122 -1.13 7.13 -40.79
N GLY A 123 -1.91 7.33 -39.73
CA GLY A 123 -3.32 7.71 -39.83
C GLY A 123 -3.69 8.73 -38.77
N ALA A 124 -4.55 9.68 -39.12
CA ALA A 124 -5.01 10.82 -38.31
C ALA A 124 -5.62 10.46 -36.93
N ASN A 125 -5.79 9.17 -36.65
CA ASN A 125 -6.26 8.63 -35.37
C ASN A 125 -5.14 8.42 -34.34
N SER A 126 -3.87 8.67 -34.68
CA SER A 126 -2.74 8.57 -33.75
C SER A 126 -2.96 9.40 -32.48
N LEU A 127 -3.58 10.58 -32.57
CA LEU A 127 -3.81 11.43 -31.39
C LEU A 127 -4.94 10.90 -30.49
N LEU A 128 -6.00 10.35 -31.08
CA LEU A 128 -7.09 9.69 -30.37
C LEU A 128 -6.66 8.36 -29.75
N ASP A 129 -5.87 7.57 -30.50
CA ASP A 129 -5.27 6.32 -30.06
C ASP A 129 -4.24 6.58 -28.94
N MET A 130 -3.38 7.60 -29.06
CA MET A 130 -2.51 8.05 -27.98
C MET A 130 -3.31 8.52 -26.76
N ALA A 131 -4.39 9.28 -26.94
CA ALA A 131 -5.23 9.72 -25.83
C ALA A 131 -5.91 8.54 -25.14
N SER A 132 -6.35 7.52 -25.87
CA SER A 132 -6.87 6.27 -25.30
C SER A 132 -5.78 5.50 -24.57
N LYS A 133 -4.60 5.33 -25.16
CA LYS A 133 -3.44 4.69 -24.50
C LYS A 133 -3.05 5.39 -23.20
N ILE A 134 -3.09 6.73 -23.16
CA ILE A 134 -2.80 7.50 -21.94
C ILE A 134 -3.91 7.32 -20.89
N ARG A 135 -5.18 7.26 -21.32
CA ARG A 135 -6.32 7.07 -20.39
C ARG A 135 -6.36 5.67 -19.79
N GLU A 136 -6.08 4.66 -20.61
CA GLU A 136 -6.11 3.24 -20.22
C GLU A 136 -4.80 2.75 -19.61
N ASP A 137 -3.74 3.58 -19.56
CA ASP A 137 -2.48 3.22 -18.91
C ASP A 137 -2.65 3.17 -17.37
N PRO A 138 -2.50 1.98 -16.74
CA PRO A 138 -2.61 1.85 -15.29
C PRO A 138 -1.58 2.68 -14.52
N LEU A 139 -0.38 2.90 -15.08
CA LEU A 139 0.65 3.71 -14.44
C LEU A 139 0.25 5.19 -14.44
N PHE A 140 -0.34 5.67 -15.53
CA PHE A 140 -0.88 7.01 -15.62
C PHE A 140 -2.01 7.22 -14.61
N ILE A 141 -2.91 6.24 -14.44
CA ILE A 141 -3.97 6.28 -13.42
C ILE A 141 -3.38 6.43 -12.02
N ILE A 142 -2.34 5.65 -11.69
CA ILE A 142 -1.66 5.72 -10.38
C ILE A 142 -1.05 7.11 -10.17
N ARG A 143 -0.32 7.63 -11.17
CA ARG A 143 0.32 8.95 -11.10
C ARG A 143 -0.69 10.08 -10.95
N LYS A 144 -1.81 10.03 -11.69
CA LYS A 144 -2.90 11.01 -11.58
C LYS A 144 -3.51 11.03 -10.18
N LYS A 145 -3.79 9.85 -9.61
CA LYS A 145 -4.30 9.71 -8.23
C LYS A 145 -3.31 10.21 -7.19
N GLU A 146 -2.02 9.96 -7.37
CA GLU A 146 -0.97 10.49 -6.49
C GLU A 146 -0.94 12.03 -6.52
N GLU A 147 -0.97 12.61 -7.71
CA GLU A 147 -0.99 14.07 -7.86
C GLU A 147 -2.26 14.71 -7.30
N GLU A 148 -3.42 14.08 -7.53
CA GLU A 148 -4.70 14.53 -6.98
C GLU A 148 -4.68 14.54 -5.46
N LYS A 149 -4.22 13.47 -4.80
CA LYS A 149 -4.05 13.44 -3.35
C LYS A 149 -3.07 14.50 -2.85
N LYS A 150 -1.97 14.73 -3.58
CA LYS A 150 -1.01 15.80 -3.24
C LYS A 150 -1.66 17.17 -3.33
N ARG A 151 -2.45 17.44 -4.38
CA ARG A 151 -3.22 18.69 -4.54
C ARG A 151 -4.29 18.83 -3.49
N GLU A 152 -5.02 17.78 -3.14
CA GLU A 152 -6.03 17.80 -2.08
C GLU A 152 -5.43 18.18 -0.72
N VAL A 153 -4.26 17.61 -0.41
CA VAL A 153 -3.51 17.98 0.79
C VAL A 153 -3.06 19.44 0.75
N LEU A 154 -2.62 19.93 -0.42
CA LEU A 154 -2.16 21.31 -0.61
C LEU A 154 -3.31 22.34 -0.55
N ASN A 155 -4.44 22.01 -1.17
CA ASN A 155 -5.64 22.84 -1.23
C ASN A 155 -6.35 22.89 0.13
N ASN A 156 -6.18 21.88 0.97
CA ASN A 156 -6.74 21.88 2.32
C ASN A 156 -5.84 22.68 3.28
N PRO A 157 -6.28 23.88 3.74
CA PRO A 157 -5.45 24.75 4.58
C PRO A 157 -5.17 24.15 5.97
N VAL A 158 -6.03 23.26 6.48
CA VAL A 158 -5.85 22.61 7.78
C VAL A 158 -4.75 21.53 7.69
N LYS A 159 -4.79 20.67 6.66
CA LYS A 159 -3.74 19.68 6.40
C LYS A 159 -2.40 20.38 6.14
N MET A 160 -2.39 21.47 5.37
CA MET A 160 -1.18 22.26 5.12
C MET A 160 -0.58 22.90 6.37
N LYS A 161 -1.42 23.48 7.25
CA LYS A 161 -0.93 24.03 8.53
C LYS A 161 -0.28 22.95 9.39
N LYS A 162 -0.89 21.77 9.47
CA LYS A 162 -0.36 20.63 10.23
C LYS A 162 0.97 20.13 9.66
N ILE A 163 1.11 20.06 8.34
CA ILE A 163 2.37 19.70 7.68
C ILE A 163 3.45 20.74 7.97
N LYS A 164 3.13 22.04 7.85
CA LYS A 164 4.06 23.14 8.16
C LYS A 164 4.51 23.09 9.62
N GLU A 165 3.61 22.86 10.56
CA GLU A 165 3.91 22.74 11.99
C GLU A 165 4.85 21.56 12.27
N LEU A 166 4.57 20.37 11.71
CA LEU A 166 5.45 19.21 11.83
C LEU A 166 6.84 19.48 11.25
N LEU A 167 6.92 20.19 10.12
CA LEU A 167 8.17 20.55 9.48
C LEU A 167 9.00 21.51 10.37
N GLN A 168 8.35 22.54 10.92
CA GLN A 168 8.99 23.46 11.87
C GLN A 168 9.48 22.74 13.13
N MET A 169 8.67 21.85 13.71
CA MET A 169 9.08 21.05 14.86
C MET A 169 10.29 20.16 14.54
N SER A 170 10.37 19.60 13.33
CA SER A 170 11.49 18.77 12.89
C SER A 170 12.80 19.58 12.75
N LEU A 171 12.71 20.80 12.22
CA LEU A 171 13.85 21.72 12.07
C LEU A 171 14.37 22.18 13.43
N VAL A 172 13.47 22.59 14.34
CA VAL A 172 13.85 22.98 15.71
C VAL A 172 14.50 21.81 16.47
N LYS A 173 14.00 20.59 16.31
CA LYS A 173 14.62 19.38 16.87
C LYS A 173 16.01 19.12 16.27
N LYS A 174 16.18 19.28 14.94
CA LYS A 174 17.46 19.09 14.25
C LYS A 174 18.50 20.13 14.70
N GLU A 175 18.10 21.39 14.82
CA GLU A 175 18.94 22.48 15.34
C GLU A 175 19.38 22.21 16.78
N LYS A 176 18.43 21.83 17.66
CA LYS A 176 18.72 21.48 19.06
C LYS A 176 19.70 20.29 19.15
N LYS A 177 19.56 19.29 18.27
CA LYS A 177 20.49 18.16 18.17
C LYS A 177 21.89 18.60 17.73
N LYS A 178 22.00 19.45 16.70
CA LYS A 178 23.27 20.02 16.20
C LYS A 178 23.97 20.87 17.28
N LYS A 179 23.23 21.72 18.00
CA LYS A 179 23.75 22.52 19.13
C LYS A 179 24.24 21.63 20.28
N LYS A 180 23.51 20.57 20.63
CA LYS A 180 23.92 19.59 21.66
C LYS A 180 25.18 18.84 21.25
N GLU A 181 25.33 18.48 19.97
CA GLU A 181 26.53 17.84 19.44
C GLU A 181 27.75 18.77 19.49
N LYS A 182 27.62 20.03 19.06
CA LYS A 182 28.69 21.03 19.14
C LYS A 182 29.16 21.27 20.59
N LYS A 183 28.22 21.34 21.55
CA LYS A 183 28.54 21.47 22.99
C LYS A 183 29.30 20.25 23.53
N LYS A 184 28.95 19.03 23.11
CA LYS A 184 29.68 17.80 23.48
C LYS A 184 31.11 17.79 22.92
N LYS A 185 31.31 18.21 21.67
CA LYS A 185 32.65 18.31 21.05
C LYS A 185 33.55 19.30 21.81
N HIS A 186 33.06 20.51 22.11
CA HIS A 186 33.83 21.49 22.89
C HIS A 186 34.21 20.99 24.31
N LYS A 187 33.32 20.25 24.99
CA LYS A 187 33.65 19.68 26.32
C LYS A 187 34.77 18.63 26.23
N LYS A 188 34.83 17.83 25.16
CA LYS A 188 35.88 16.80 24.96
C LYS A 188 37.27 17.40 24.73
N HIS A 189 37.38 18.55 24.05
CA HIS A 189 38.65 19.24 23.85
C HIS A 189 39.16 19.93 25.12
N LYS A 190 38.27 20.36 26.02
CA LYS A 190 38.65 21.05 27.27
C LYS A 190 39.33 20.13 28.30
N HIS A 191 39.10 18.82 28.24
CA HIS A 191 39.75 17.84 29.13
C HIS A 191 41.09 17.28 28.60
N ARG A 192 41.57 17.72 27.43
CA ARG A 192 42.85 17.26 26.85
C ARG A 192 43.98 18.29 26.94
N GLY A 193 43.73 19.50 27.45
CA GLY A 193 44.70 20.60 27.47
C GLY A 193 45.33 20.91 28.83
N SER A 194 45.22 20.04 29.84
CA SER A 194 45.79 20.26 31.17
C SER A 194 46.45 18.99 31.68
N SER A 195 47.57 18.64 31.05
CA SER A 195 48.59 17.72 31.59
C SER A 195 49.84 17.83 30.73
N SER A 196 50.54 18.96 30.84
CA SER A 196 51.90 19.13 30.34
C SER A 196 52.80 19.35 31.53
N ASP A 197 53.41 18.31 32.08
CA ASP A 197 54.65 18.39 32.85
C ASP A 197 55.23 16.98 33.12
N ARG A 198 56.36 16.71 32.45
CA ARG A 198 57.60 16.05 32.96
C ARG A 198 57.77 14.52 33.00
N CYS A 199 59.03 14.16 32.65
CA CYS A 199 59.81 12.91 32.77
C CYS A 199 59.45 11.72 31.87
N SER A 200 60.33 11.12 31.05
CA SER A 200 61.75 10.70 31.13
C SER A 200 61.89 9.19 31.39
N SER A 201 62.67 8.53 30.51
CA SER A 201 63.36 7.23 30.64
C SER A 201 62.56 5.93 30.41
N GLU A 202 62.93 5.27 29.31
CA GLU A 202 63.36 3.87 29.09
C GLU A 202 62.60 2.65 29.71
N ASP A 203 62.72 1.56 28.93
CA ASP A 203 62.64 0.13 29.29
C ASP A 203 61.34 -0.69 29.05
N GLU A 204 61.44 -1.55 28.04
CA GLU A 204 61.17 -2.99 27.98
C GLU A 204 59.90 -3.66 28.57
N ARG A 205 59.39 -4.59 27.75
CA ARG A 205 58.74 -5.88 28.09
C ARG A 205 57.38 -5.89 28.82
N GLY A 206 56.40 -6.40 28.07
CA GLY A 206 55.83 -7.70 28.45
C GLY A 206 54.34 -7.77 28.79
N ARG A 207 53.70 -8.76 28.13
CA ARG A 207 52.66 -9.67 28.66
C ARG A 207 51.24 -9.12 28.89
N GLY A 208 50.41 -9.41 27.88
CA GLY A 208 49.14 -10.14 27.96
C GLY A 208 48.19 -9.94 29.15
N ARG A 209 46.94 -9.58 28.86
CA ARG A 209 45.79 -10.07 29.63
C ARG A 209 44.49 -10.04 28.82
N SER A 210 44.04 -11.25 28.49
CA SER A 210 42.70 -11.62 28.07
C SER A 210 41.68 -11.33 29.19
N GLN A 211 40.55 -10.67 28.86
CA GLN A 211 39.27 -10.81 29.57
C GLN A 211 38.05 -10.56 28.65
N LYS A 212 37.60 -11.66 28.05
CA LYS A 212 36.21 -12.18 28.02
C LYS A 212 35.11 -11.32 28.68
N LYS A 213 34.08 -10.92 27.91
CA LYS A 213 32.61 -11.04 28.18
C LYS A 213 31.84 -10.73 26.87
N LEU A 214 31.30 -11.75 26.20
CA LEU A 214 29.92 -12.27 26.29
C LEU A 214 28.84 -11.40 25.61
N ALA A 215 28.36 -11.93 24.47
CA ALA A 215 26.98 -11.99 23.98
C ALA A 215 26.08 -10.73 24.03
N ASN A 216 25.79 -10.17 22.84
CA ASN A 216 24.41 -10.14 22.33
C ASN A 216 24.41 -9.84 20.82
N SER A 217 24.31 -10.89 20.01
CA SER A 217 24.08 -10.82 18.58
C SER A 217 22.59 -10.71 18.30
N SER A 218 22.14 -9.57 17.78
CA SER A 218 20.83 -9.48 17.11
C SER A 218 20.90 -10.21 15.77
N PRO A 219 19.85 -10.93 15.34
CA PRO A 219 19.89 -11.73 14.12
C PRO A 219 19.97 -10.81 12.90
N VAL A 220 21.07 -10.92 12.17
CA VAL A 220 21.22 -10.35 10.83
C VAL A 220 20.35 -11.20 9.90
N LEU A 221 19.34 -10.59 9.29
CA LEU A 221 18.55 -11.21 8.22
C LEU A 221 19.50 -11.78 7.16
N ALA A 222 19.48 -13.10 6.99
CA ALA A 222 20.16 -13.78 5.90
C ALA A 222 19.57 -13.26 4.57
N LYS A 223 20.43 -12.66 3.75
CA LYS A 223 20.14 -12.29 2.37
C LYS A 223 20.09 -13.59 1.56
N VAL A 224 18.89 -14.09 1.27
CA VAL A 224 18.70 -15.17 0.28
C VAL A 224 19.18 -14.67 -1.08
N PRO A 225 20.04 -15.42 -1.80
CA PRO A 225 20.51 -15.05 -3.13
C PRO A 225 19.50 -15.54 -4.18
N GLY A 226 19.10 -14.68 -5.11
CA GLY A 226 18.41 -15.11 -6.33
C GLY A 226 17.30 -14.16 -6.78
N TYR A 227 17.23 -13.96 -8.09
CA TYR A 227 16.28 -13.13 -8.86
C TYR A 227 16.56 -11.62 -8.87
N GLY A 228 17.74 -11.25 -9.37
CA GLY A 228 17.89 -10.00 -10.13
C GLY A 228 17.90 -10.32 -11.63
N LEU A 229 16.99 -9.72 -12.40
CA LEU A 229 17.08 -9.70 -13.87
C LEU A 229 18.43 -9.07 -14.26
N GLN A 230 19.34 -9.88 -14.79
CA GLN A 230 20.57 -9.39 -15.41
C GLN A 230 20.20 -8.83 -16.79
N LEU A 231 20.12 -7.49 -16.90
CA LEU A 231 20.21 -6.83 -18.20
C LEU A 231 21.62 -7.07 -18.74
N ARG A 232 21.73 -7.99 -19.69
CA ARG A 232 22.93 -8.18 -20.50
C ARG A 232 23.03 -7.01 -21.47
N ASN A 233 23.89 -6.04 -21.15
CA ASN A 233 24.30 -5.00 -22.09
C ASN A 233 25.01 -5.70 -23.26
N SER A 234 24.35 -5.76 -24.41
CA SER A 234 24.95 -6.15 -25.67
C SER A 234 25.39 -4.88 -26.38
N ASP A 235 26.66 -4.51 -26.23
CA ASP A 235 27.33 -3.56 -27.11
C ASP A 235 28.83 -3.88 -27.17
N ARG A 236 29.22 -4.71 -28.15
CA ARG A 236 30.54 -4.62 -28.82
C ARG A 236 30.62 -5.57 -30.01
N SER A 237 30.26 -5.07 -31.20
CA SER A 237 30.88 -5.48 -32.47
C SER A 237 30.36 -4.59 -33.60
N GLN A 238 31.06 -3.49 -33.87
CA GLN A 238 31.67 -3.14 -35.16
C GLN A 238 32.50 -1.86 -34.97
#